data_AF-A0AAE4ALT7-F1
#
_entry.id   AF-A0AAE4ALT7-F1
#
_cell.length_a   1.000
_cell.length_b   1.000
_cell.length_c   1.000
_cell.angle_alpha   90.00
_cell.angle_beta   90.00
_cell.angle_gamma   90.00
#
_symmetry.space_group_name_H-M   'P 1'
#
loop_
_entity.id
_entity.type
_entity.pdbx_description
1 polymer ?
#
loop_
_entity_poly.entity_id
_entity_poly.type
_entity_poly.pdbx_seq_one_letter_code
_entity_poly.pdbx_strand_id
1 'polypeptide(L)'
;MSASQGIEKNAASIALLVAIIALVVALIPQFKTYMANCGSTCALEEVPPSAGGAGPGGPGGPGMGGPGMGGPGGPGMGGPGGPGMGGPGGFGGPSEEYVAKYRERVVLLNDAAAKEPGNIDLILERDKALLMVMRLDAGGRRVAAGASEAYLAQLAAKAKGAPALDINQAELSFLQAKARARNPEAFDAACEAIKDYPKTPATPEQLQALLAAERGA
;
A
#
# COMPACT_ATOMS: atom_id res chain seq x y z
N MET A 1 -33.65 -0.39 60.60
CA MET A 1 -33.85 -0.84 59.21
C MET A 1 -33.56 0.34 58.29
N SER A 2 -32.67 0.34 57.31
CA SER A 2 -31.53 -0.51 56.94
C SER A 2 -30.73 0.34 55.94
N ALA A 3 -29.67 1.03 56.38
CA ALA A 3 -28.70 1.66 55.47
C ALA A 3 -27.87 0.60 54.70
N SER A 4 -27.94 -0.67 55.14
CA SER A 4 -27.27 -1.83 54.53
C SER A 4 -27.87 -2.24 53.18
N GLN A 5 -29.16 -2.01 52.95
CA GLN A 5 -29.86 -2.52 51.75
C GLN A 5 -29.60 -1.73 50.45
N GLY A 6 -29.00 -0.54 50.54
CA GLY A 6 -28.67 0.29 49.36
C GLY A 6 -27.33 -0.08 48.70
N ILE A 7 -26.39 -0.63 49.48
CA ILE A 7 -25.05 -1.01 48.99
C ILE A 7 -25.10 -2.37 48.28
N GLU A 8 -25.90 -3.31 48.79
CA GLU A 8 -25.98 -4.68 48.27
C GLU A 8 -26.55 -4.75 46.84
N LYS A 9 -27.50 -3.88 46.46
CA LYS A 9 -28.12 -3.89 45.12
C LYS A 9 -27.19 -3.41 44.00
N ASN A 10 -26.16 -2.63 44.35
CA ASN A 10 -25.21 -2.06 43.40
C ASN A 10 -23.82 -2.69 43.50
N ALA A 11 -23.56 -3.54 44.50
CA ALA A 11 -22.27 -4.18 44.71
C ALA A 11 -21.80 -4.98 43.49
N ALA A 12 -22.71 -5.71 42.83
CA ALA A 12 -22.40 -6.45 41.61
C ALA A 12 -22.03 -5.53 40.43
N SER A 13 -22.74 -4.41 40.27
CA SER A 13 -22.44 -3.42 39.21
C SER A 13 -21.13 -2.68 39.47
N ILE A 14 -20.84 -2.36 40.73
CA ILE A 14 -19.59 -1.73 41.14
C ILE A 14 -18.43 -2.72 40.95
N ALA A 15 -18.59 -3.98 41.34
CA ALA A 15 -17.57 -5.01 41.13
C ALA A 15 -17.26 -5.22 39.63
N LEU A 16 -18.30 -5.21 38.78
CA LEU A 16 -18.14 -5.28 37.32
C LEU A 16 -17.36 -4.08 36.78
N LEU A 17 -17.70 -2.85 37.19
CA LEU A 17 -17.00 -1.63 36.78
C LEU A 17 -15.53 -1.66 37.21
N VAL A 18 -15.25 -2.07 38.45
CA VAL A 18 -13.87 -2.19 38.96
C VAL A 18 -13.09 -3.26 38.19
N ALA A 19 -13.72 -4.40 37.86
CA ALA A 19 -13.09 -5.45 37.06
C ALA A 19 -12.77 -4.99 35.63
N ILE A 20 -13.65 -4.22 34.98
CA ILE A 20 -13.41 -3.63 33.66
C ILE A 20 -12.25 -2.64 33.71
N ILE A 21 -12.23 -1.75 34.71
CA ILE A 21 -11.14 -0.78 34.87
C ILE A 21 -9.81 -1.50 35.11
N ALA A 22 -9.79 -2.54 35.96
CA ALA A 22 -8.60 -3.33 36.21
C ALA A 22 -8.10 -4.05 34.94
N LEU A 23 -9.01 -4.60 34.13
CA LEU A 23 -8.68 -5.21 32.85
C LEU A 23 -8.07 -4.20 31.87
N VAL A 24 -8.67 -3.02 31.73
CA VAL A 24 -8.16 -1.96 30.86
C VAL A 24 -6.77 -1.52 31.30
N VAL A 25 -6.56 -1.29 32.61
CA VAL A 25 -5.24 -0.90 33.15
C VAL A 25 -4.19 -1.99 32.92
N ALA A 26 -4.55 -3.26 33.09
CA ALA A 26 -3.66 -4.40 32.83
C ALA A 26 -3.28 -4.56 31.35
N LEU A 27 -4.11 -4.05 30.42
CA LEU A 27 -3.84 -4.09 28.98
C LEU A 27 -2.93 -2.95 28.50
N ILE A 28 -2.81 -1.83 29.25
CA ILE A 28 -1.98 -0.68 28.86
C ILE A 28 -0.51 -1.06 28.57
N PRO A 29 0.18 -1.90 29.38
CA PRO A 29 1.54 -2.34 29.07
C PRO A 29 1.60 -3.19 27.79
N GLN A 30 0.61 -4.05 27.55
CA GLN A 30 0.53 -4.88 26.35
C GLN A 30 0.40 -4.02 25.09
N PHE A 31 -0.40 -2.95 25.14
CA PHE A 31 -0.50 -1.98 24.05
C PHE A 31 0.79 -1.20 23.81
N LYS A 32 1.55 -0.84 24.86
CA LYS A 32 2.85 -0.18 24.70
C LYS A 32 3.88 -1.10 24.05
N THR A 33 3.93 -2.37 24.44
CA THR A 33 4.80 -3.38 23.83
C THR A 33 4.40 -3.67 22.39
N TYR A 34 3.10 -3.73 22.10
CA TYR A 34 2.57 -3.88 20.74
C TYR A 34 2.97 -2.69 19.84
N MET A 35 2.79 -1.45 20.32
CA MET A 35 3.19 -0.26 19.56
C MET A 35 4.71 -0.14 19.40
N ALA A 36 5.51 -0.61 20.35
CA ALA A 36 6.96 -0.68 20.23
C ALA A 36 7.41 -1.70 19.16
N ASN A 37 6.74 -2.86 19.08
CA ASN A 37 7.00 -3.85 18.03
C ASN A 37 6.46 -3.43 16.65
N CYS A 38 5.38 -2.66 16.58
CA CYS A 38 4.87 -2.10 15.32
C CYS A 38 5.75 -0.97 14.75
N GLY A 39 6.69 -0.42 15.52
CA GLY A 39 7.69 0.54 15.06
C GLY A 39 8.95 -0.07 14.45
N SER A 40 9.09 -1.40 14.46
CA SER A 40 10.35 -2.10 14.16
C SER A 40 10.25 -3.10 13.00
N THR A 41 9.43 -2.83 11.98
CA THR A 41 9.48 -3.53 10.68
C THR A 41 9.87 -2.56 9.56
N CYS A 42 10.84 -1.69 9.82
CA CYS A 42 11.55 -0.90 8.81
C CYS A 42 13.00 -0.68 9.27
N ALA A 43 13.74 -1.75 9.57
CA ALA A 43 15.20 -1.66 9.72
C ALA A 43 15.85 -3.02 9.45
N LEU A 44 16.50 -3.09 8.29
CA LEU A 44 17.68 -3.87 7.93
C LEU A 44 17.72 -5.37 8.30
N GLU A 45 17.62 -6.17 7.24
CA GLU A 45 18.20 -7.51 7.12
C GLU A 45 19.72 -7.41 7.35
N GLU A 46 20.17 -7.64 8.59
CA GLU A 46 21.59 -7.89 8.89
C GLU A 46 21.87 -9.40 8.81
N VAL A 47 22.79 -9.72 7.91
CA VAL A 47 23.48 -11.00 7.74
C VAL A 47 24.05 -11.46 9.09
N PRO A 48 23.87 -12.73 9.51
CA PRO A 48 24.30 -13.17 10.83
C PRO A 48 25.82 -13.35 10.90
N PRO A 49 26.53 -12.78 11.90
CA PRO A 49 27.90 -13.17 12.16
C PRO A 49 27.96 -14.37 13.11
N SER A 50 28.71 -15.36 12.65
CA SER A 50 29.18 -16.54 13.38
C SER A 50 30.02 -16.15 14.61
N ALA A 51 29.99 -17.06 15.59
CA ALA A 51 30.55 -16.99 16.94
C ALA A 51 32.00 -16.47 17.08
N GLY A 52 32.27 -15.77 18.21
CA GLY A 52 33.63 -15.62 18.73
C GLY A 52 33.86 -14.46 19.72
N GLY A 53 33.63 -14.73 21.01
CA GLY A 53 34.49 -14.35 22.16
C GLY A 53 35.10 -12.94 22.35
N ALA A 54 34.76 -12.37 23.52
CA ALA A 54 35.63 -11.68 24.49
C ALA A 54 36.07 -10.20 24.27
N GLY A 55 35.61 -9.33 25.19
CA GLY A 55 36.41 -8.24 25.76
C GLY A 55 35.86 -6.81 25.59
N PRO A 56 35.67 -6.02 26.67
CA PRO A 56 35.33 -4.60 26.61
C PRO A 56 36.61 -3.75 26.55
N GLY A 57 36.73 -2.82 25.59
CA GLY A 57 37.91 -1.96 25.49
C GLY A 57 37.71 -0.71 24.63
N GLY A 58 37.50 0.43 25.31
CA GLY A 58 38.14 1.73 25.06
C GLY A 58 37.80 2.57 23.80
N PRO A 59 37.69 3.92 23.92
CA PRO A 59 37.57 4.83 22.79
C PRO A 59 38.96 5.21 22.24
N GLY A 60 39.13 5.22 20.91
CA GLY A 60 40.42 5.56 20.28
C GLY A 60 40.29 6.18 18.89
N GLY A 61 40.49 7.51 18.82
CA GLY A 61 41.41 8.21 17.91
C GLY A 61 41.14 8.30 16.39
N PRO A 62 41.27 9.50 15.77
CA PRO A 62 41.22 9.69 14.31
C PRO A 62 42.60 9.44 13.67
N GLY A 63 42.65 8.60 12.63
CA GLY A 63 43.88 8.26 11.89
C GLY A 63 43.89 8.76 10.45
N MET A 64 44.80 9.69 10.16
CA MET A 64 45.21 10.15 8.84
C MET A 64 46.02 9.09 8.07
N GLY A 65 45.97 9.16 6.73
CA GLY A 65 46.96 8.61 5.79
C GLY A 65 46.28 7.98 4.58
N GLY A 66 46.57 8.27 3.31
CA GLY A 66 47.52 9.13 2.60
C GLY A 66 47.24 8.96 1.08
N PRO A 67 47.84 9.75 0.18
CA PRO A 67 47.49 9.77 -1.24
C PRO A 67 48.23 8.68 -2.04
N GLY A 68 47.52 7.94 -2.89
CA GLY A 68 48.08 6.83 -3.68
C GLY A 68 47.63 6.83 -5.15
N MET A 69 48.53 7.31 -6.00
CA MET A 69 48.89 6.87 -7.37
C MET A 69 47.81 6.36 -8.33
N GLY A 70 47.74 7.03 -9.48
CA GLY A 70 47.06 6.57 -10.69
C GLY A 70 47.68 5.34 -11.34
N GLY A 71 46.87 4.68 -12.17
CA GLY A 71 47.26 3.61 -13.08
C GLY A 71 46.50 3.74 -14.42
N PRO A 72 47.06 3.21 -15.52
CA PRO A 72 46.87 3.73 -16.87
C PRO A 72 45.69 3.10 -17.61
N GLY A 73 45.03 3.89 -18.46
CA GLY A 73 44.08 3.39 -19.44
C GLY A 73 44.75 2.41 -20.42
N GLY A 74 44.05 1.31 -20.70
CA GLY A 74 44.37 0.36 -21.76
C GLY A 74 43.15 0.12 -22.66
N PRO A 75 43.35 -0.23 -23.95
CA PRO A 75 42.34 -0.06 -25.00
C PRO A 75 41.27 -1.16 -24.96
N GLY A 76 40.00 -0.75 -24.92
CA GLY A 76 38.86 -1.65 -25.03
C GLY A 76 38.80 -2.29 -26.41
N MET A 77 39.05 -3.61 -26.46
CA MET A 77 38.88 -4.45 -27.62
C MET A 77 37.37 -4.62 -27.87
N GLY A 78 36.85 -3.89 -28.87
CA GLY A 78 35.47 -4.02 -29.34
C GLY A 78 35.25 -5.41 -29.94
N GLY A 79 34.53 -6.26 -29.20
CA GLY A 79 33.99 -7.52 -29.71
C GLY A 79 32.72 -7.30 -30.53
N PRO A 80 32.38 -8.21 -31.47
CA PRO A 80 31.25 -8.05 -32.38
C PRO A 80 29.91 -8.01 -31.62
N GLY A 81 29.09 -6.99 -31.94
CA GLY A 81 27.79 -6.77 -31.31
C GLY A 81 26.86 -7.98 -31.44
N GLY A 82 26.64 -8.67 -30.33
CA GLY A 82 25.39 -9.38 -30.08
C GLY A 82 24.29 -8.38 -29.70
N PRO A 83 22.99 -8.73 -29.85
CA PRO A 83 21.89 -7.86 -29.42
C PRO A 83 22.09 -7.50 -27.95
N GLY A 84 22.45 -6.24 -27.71
CA GLY A 84 22.91 -5.75 -26.42
C GLY A 84 21.86 -5.94 -25.33
N MET A 85 22.11 -6.95 -24.52
CA MET A 85 21.63 -7.08 -23.16
C MET A 85 21.95 -5.77 -22.42
N GLY A 86 20.91 -5.12 -21.90
CA GLY A 86 20.97 -3.79 -21.31
C GLY A 86 22.12 -3.64 -20.32
N GLY A 87 22.86 -2.54 -20.46
CA GLY A 87 23.89 -2.16 -19.51
C GLY A 87 23.32 -1.95 -18.10
N PRO A 88 24.17 -2.06 -17.06
CA PRO A 88 23.78 -1.87 -15.67
C PRO A 88 23.37 -0.40 -15.45
N GLY A 89 22.08 -0.12 -15.59
CA GLY A 89 21.50 1.22 -15.52
C GLY A 89 20.33 1.48 -16.48
N GLY A 90 20.06 0.58 -17.43
CA GLY A 90 18.92 0.70 -18.34
C GLY A 90 17.59 0.34 -17.68
N PHE A 91 16.93 1.32 -17.05
CA PHE A 91 15.54 1.21 -16.61
C PHE A 91 14.59 1.07 -17.81
N GLY A 92 14.54 -0.13 -18.41
CA GLY A 92 13.53 -0.51 -19.39
C GLY A 92 12.14 -0.48 -18.74
N GLY A 93 11.15 -0.04 -19.51
CA GLY A 93 9.74 -0.10 -19.10
C GLY A 93 9.28 -1.52 -18.74
N PRO A 94 8.02 -1.68 -18.28
CA PRO A 94 7.45 -3.02 -18.11
C PRO A 94 7.63 -3.84 -19.39
N SER A 95 7.99 -5.13 -19.26
CA SER A 95 8.15 -6.00 -20.43
C SER A 95 6.82 -6.18 -21.17
N GLU A 96 6.86 -6.41 -22.49
CA GLU A 96 5.65 -6.65 -23.28
C GLU A 96 4.85 -7.85 -22.75
N GLU A 97 5.53 -8.91 -22.33
CA GLU A 97 4.91 -10.08 -21.69
C GLU A 97 4.16 -9.70 -20.39
N TYR A 98 4.72 -8.77 -19.60
CA TYR A 98 4.08 -8.29 -18.38
C TYR A 98 2.79 -7.52 -18.69
N VAL A 99 2.83 -6.64 -19.70
CA VAL A 99 1.64 -5.90 -20.14
C VAL A 99 0.57 -6.85 -20.71
N ALA A 100 0.98 -7.85 -21.50
CA ALA A 100 0.09 -8.85 -22.06
C ALA A 100 -0.70 -9.62 -20.98
N LYS A 101 -0.04 -10.00 -19.87
CA LYS A 101 -0.70 -10.67 -18.73
C LYS A 101 -1.83 -9.83 -18.12
N TYR A 102 -1.65 -8.52 -17.99
CA TYR A 102 -2.71 -7.64 -17.49
C TYR A 102 -3.85 -7.47 -18.50
N ARG A 103 -3.54 -7.40 -19.80
CA ARG A 103 -4.58 -7.36 -20.85
C ARG A 103 -5.41 -8.64 -20.86
N GLU A 104 -4.77 -9.81 -20.76
CA GLU A 104 -5.45 -11.09 -20.64
C GLU A 104 -6.33 -11.14 -19.39
N ARG A 105 -5.81 -10.68 -18.25
CA ARG A 105 -6.59 -10.56 -17.01
C ARG A 105 -7.84 -9.70 -17.18
N VAL A 106 -7.75 -8.57 -17.89
CA VAL A 106 -8.93 -7.72 -18.20
C VAL A 106 -9.96 -8.49 -19.03
N VAL A 107 -9.54 -9.25 -20.05
CA VAL A 107 -10.46 -10.06 -20.87
C VAL A 107 -11.19 -11.10 -20.01
N LEU A 108 -10.46 -11.85 -19.18
CA LEU A 108 -11.05 -12.86 -18.30
C LEU A 108 -12.04 -12.25 -17.29
N LEU A 109 -11.70 -11.09 -16.73
CA LEU A 109 -12.57 -10.38 -15.77
C LEU A 109 -13.79 -9.74 -16.45
N ASN A 110 -13.66 -9.28 -17.70
CA ASN A 110 -14.80 -8.83 -18.50
C ASN A 110 -15.79 -9.98 -18.73
N ASP A 111 -15.30 -11.15 -19.14
CA ASP A 111 -16.14 -12.32 -19.35
C ASP A 111 -16.81 -12.79 -18.06
N ALA A 112 -16.09 -12.77 -16.94
CA ALA A 112 -16.63 -13.11 -15.63
C ALA A 112 -17.70 -12.11 -15.17
N ALA A 113 -17.43 -10.81 -15.27
CA ALA A 113 -18.38 -9.75 -14.90
C ALA A 113 -19.62 -9.74 -15.80
N ALA A 114 -19.51 -10.15 -17.06
CA ALA A 114 -20.64 -10.31 -17.97
C ALA A 114 -21.53 -11.51 -17.60
N LYS A 115 -20.95 -12.59 -17.06
CA LYS A 115 -21.68 -13.78 -16.60
C LYS A 115 -22.37 -13.56 -15.25
N GLU A 116 -21.77 -12.71 -14.39
CA GLU A 116 -22.30 -12.38 -13.06
C GLU A 116 -22.53 -10.87 -12.92
N PRO A 117 -23.51 -10.30 -13.66
CA PRO A 117 -23.80 -8.88 -13.59
C PRO A 117 -24.22 -8.50 -12.17
N GLY A 118 -23.59 -7.45 -11.62
CA GLY A 118 -23.84 -6.99 -10.25
C GLY A 118 -22.93 -7.62 -9.19
N ASN A 119 -22.06 -8.58 -9.54
CA ASN A 119 -21.01 -9.03 -8.62
C ASN A 119 -19.97 -7.92 -8.44
N ILE A 120 -20.07 -7.21 -7.31
CA ILE A 120 -19.24 -6.03 -7.00
C ILE A 120 -17.75 -6.39 -6.97
N ASP A 121 -17.38 -7.58 -6.50
CA ASP A 121 -15.99 -8.03 -6.47
C ASP A 121 -15.41 -8.17 -7.87
N LEU A 122 -16.15 -8.79 -8.78
CA LEU A 122 -15.71 -8.94 -10.17
C LEU A 122 -15.63 -7.59 -10.89
N ILE A 123 -16.60 -6.70 -10.66
CA ILE A 123 -16.59 -5.34 -11.22
C ILE A 123 -15.35 -4.56 -10.74
N LEU A 124 -15.07 -4.62 -9.43
CA LEU A 124 -13.91 -3.95 -8.83
C LEU A 124 -12.59 -4.49 -9.38
N GLU A 125 -12.41 -5.81 -9.41
CA GLU A 125 -11.17 -6.41 -9.87
C GLU A 125 -10.94 -6.16 -11.37
N ARG A 126 -12.00 -6.18 -12.18
CA ARG A 126 -11.96 -5.79 -13.60
C ARG A 126 -11.44 -4.36 -13.76
N ASP A 127 -12.00 -3.41 -13.03
CA ASP A 127 -11.67 -1.99 -13.19
C ASP A 127 -10.27 -1.66 -12.67
N LYS A 128 -9.82 -2.31 -11.59
CA LYS A 128 -8.42 -2.23 -11.15
C LYS A 128 -7.47 -2.77 -12.21
N ALA A 129 -7.79 -3.90 -12.83
CA ALA A 129 -6.97 -4.46 -13.90
C ALA A 129 -6.92 -3.52 -15.11
N LEU A 130 -8.05 -2.89 -15.46
CA LEU A 130 -8.12 -1.92 -16.55
C LEU A 130 -7.31 -0.65 -16.25
N LEU A 131 -7.43 -0.08 -15.04
CA LEU A 131 -6.58 1.04 -14.59
C LEU A 131 -5.10 0.68 -14.66
N MET A 132 -4.72 -0.55 -14.30
CA MET A 132 -3.34 -1.00 -14.39
C MET A 132 -2.85 -1.02 -15.85
N VAL A 133 -3.65 -1.55 -16.79
CA VAL A 133 -3.32 -1.51 -18.23
C VAL A 133 -3.17 -0.07 -18.71
N MET A 134 -4.10 0.82 -18.39
CA MET A 134 -4.05 2.24 -18.78
C MET A 134 -2.77 2.93 -18.28
N ARG A 135 -2.30 2.58 -17.07
CA ARG A 135 -1.04 3.13 -16.54
C ARG A 135 0.19 2.59 -17.24
N LEU A 136 0.20 1.30 -17.55
CA LEU A 136 1.30 0.66 -18.28
C LEU A 136 1.41 1.26 -19.69
N ASP A 137 0.27 1.44 -20.36
CA ASP A 137 0.20 2.03 -21.70
C ASP A 137 0.70 3.47 -21.75
N ALA A 138 0.46 4.22 -20.68
CA ALA A 138 0.93 5.58 -20.56
C ALA A 138 2.36 5.70 -19.96
N GLY A 139 3.15 4.64 -20.04
CA GLY A 139 4.59 4.63 -19.73
C GLY A 139 4.94 4.57 -18.23
N GLY A 140 4.02 4.15 -17.37
CA GLY A 140 4.26 4.05 -15.93
C GLY A 140 5.25 2.94 -15.55
N ARG A 141 6.24 3.25 -14.70
CA ARG A 141 7.09 2.24 -14.03
C ARG A 141 6.34 1.69 -12.82
N ARG A 142 6.15 0.36 -12.76
CA ARG A 142 5.57 -0.44 -11.66
C ARG A 142 4.65 0.34 -10.71
N VAL A 143 3.35 0.20 -10.94
CA VAL A 143 2.40 1.10 -10.32
C VAL A 143 1.92 0.54 -9.00
N ALA A 144 2.29 1.21 -7.91
CA ALA A 144 1.57 1.06 -6.67
C ALA A 144 0.11 1.52 -6.87
N ALA A 145 -0.81 0.92 -6.12
CA ALA A 145 -2.21 1.34 -6.15
C ALA A 145 -2.31 2.85 -5.86
N GLY A 146 -2.95 3.56 -6.78
CA GLY A 146 -3.10 5.01 -6.76
C GLY A 146 -4.42 5.47 -6.14
N ALA A 147 -4.65 6.78 -6.17
CA ALA A 147 -5.89 7.39 -5.68
C ALA A 147 -7.13 6.83 -6.41
N SER A 148 -7.01 6.57 -7.71
CA SER A 148 -8.09 6.02 -8.54
C SER A 148 -8.56 4.66 -8.03
N GLU A 149 -7.63 3.74 -7.75
CA GLU A 149 -7.97 2.40 -7.23
C GLU A 149 -8.52 2.45 -5.81
N ALA A 150 -7.95 3.31 -4.96
CA ALA A 150 -8.40 3.46 -3.59
C ALA A 150 -9.84 4.02 -3.54
N TYR A 151 -10.19 4.92 -4.47
CA TYR A 151 -11.55 5.43 -4.60
C TYR A 151 -12.54 4.35 -5.02
N LEU A 152 -12.21 3.55 -6.05
CA LEU A 152 -13.05 2.42 -6.46
C LEU A 152 -13.26 1.43 -5.32
N ALA A 153 -12.20 1.13 -4.55
CA ALA A 153 -12.28 0.24 -3.40
C ALA A 153 -13.20 0.80 -2.29
N GLN A 154 -13.12 2.11 -2.01
CA GLN A 154 -14.02 2.77 -1.05
C GLN A 154 -15.48 2.69 -1.48
N LEU A 155 -15.78 3.00 -2.76
CA LEU A 155 -17.14 2.93 -3.29
C LEU A 155 -17.67 1.48 -3.29
N ALA A 156 -16.84 0.51 -3.69
CA ALA A 156 -17.20 -0.90 -3.64
C ALA A 156 -17.47 -1.39 -2.20
N ALA A 157 -16.65 -1.01 -1.23
CA ALA A 157 -16.86 -1.35 0.18
C ALA A 157 -18.19 -0.78 0.71
N LYS A 158 -18.51 0.47 0.38
CA LYS A 158 -19.79 1.11 0.72
C LYS A 158 -20.96 0.38 0.07
N ALA A 159 -20.86 0.06 -1.21
CA ALA A 159 -21.92 -0.62 -1.96
C ALA A 159 -22.21 -2.05 -1.48
N LYS A 160 -21.19 -2.76 -0.99
CA LYS A 160 -21.35 -4.10 -0.39
C LYS A 160 -22.00 -4.08 1.00
N GLY A 161 -22.13 -2.90 1.63
CA GLY A 161 -22.50 -2.82 3.04
C GLY A 161 -21.45 -3.46 3.94
N ALA A 162 -20.16 -3.29 3.62
CA ALA A 162 -19.06 -3.82 4.43
C ALA A 162 -19.12 -3.28 5.87
N PRO A 163 -18.51 -3.97 6.84
CA PRO A 163 -18.36 -3.48 8.21
C PRO A 163 -17.82 -2.04 8.25
N ALA A 164 -18.28 -1.25 9.22
CA ALA A 164 -17.89 0.15 9.34
C ALA A 164 -16.36 0.35 9.43
N LEU A 165 -15.65 -0.58 10.08
CA LEU A 165 -14.19 -0.56 10.14
C LEU A 165 -13.55 -0.67 8.75
N ASP A 166 -14.07 -1.53 7.89
CA ASP A 166 -13.54 -1.76 6.53
C ASP A 166 -13.83 -0.57 5.62
N ILE A 167 -15.02 0.03 5.74
CA ILE A 167 -15.36 1.26 5.03
C ILE A 167 -14.42 2.40 5.45
N ASN A 168 -14.19 2.56 6.77
CA ASN A 168 -13.28 3.58 7.28
C ASN A 168 -11.84 3.35 6.82
N GLN A 169 -11.37 2.10 6.79
CA GLN A 169 -10.04 1.76 6.31
C GLN A 169 -9.88 2.05 4.81
N ALA A 170 -10.90 1.75 4.00
CA ALA A 170 -10.90 2.08 2.57
C ALA A 170 -10.92 3.60 2.35
N GLU A 171 -11.70 4.34 3.13
CA GLU A 171 -11.76 5.80 3.08
C GLU A 171 -10.44 6.46 3.49
N LEU A 172 -9.81 5.98 4.56
CA LEU A 172 -8.47 6.46 4.95
C LEU A 172 -7.44 6.19 3.86
N SER A 173 -7.46 5.00 3.26
CA SER A 173 -6.56 4.64 2.16
C SER A 173 -6.77 5.56 0.95
N PHE A 174 -8.03 5.87 0.62
CA PHE A 174 -8.39 6.84 -0.41
C PHE A 174 -7.87 8.24 -0.09
N LEU A 175 -8.13 8.78 1.09
CA LEU A 175 -7.70 10.12 1.47
C LEU A 175 -6.17 10.26 1.45
N GLN A 176 -5.45 9.25 1.94
CA GLN A 176 -3.98 9.20 1.90
C GLN A 176 -3.44 9.16 0.46
N ALA A 177 -4.09 8.43 -0.44
CA ALA A 177 -3.70 8.36 -1.83
C ALA A 177 -4.06 9.65 -2.59
N LYS A 178 -5.26 10.20 -2.37
CA LYS A 178 -5.75 11.46 -2.94
C LYS A 178 -4.82 12.63 -2.58
N ALA A 179 -4.29 12.66 -1.35
CA ALA A 179 -3.33 13.68 -0.94
C ALA A 179 -2.05 13.71 -1.80
N ARG A 180 -1.77 12.66 -2.58
CA ARG A 180 -0.64 12.55 -3.51
C ARG A 180 -1.04 12.82 -4.97
N ALA A 181 -2.32 13.01 -5.25
CA ALA A 181 -2.80 13.30 -6.61
C ALA A 181 -2.25 14.66 -7.08
N ARG A 182 -1.81 14.72 -8.34
CA ARG A 182 -1.15 15.91 -8.88
C ARG A 182 -2.13 17.03 -9.24
N ASN A 183 -3.37 16.68 -9.60
CA ASN A 183 -4.43 17.64 -9.88
C ASN A 183 -5.68 17.30 -9.04
N PRO A 184 -5.76 17.79 -7.78
CA PRO A 184 -6.83 17.41 -6.86
C PRO A 184 -8.22 17.88 -7.31
N GLU A 185 -8.33 19.06 -7.94
CA GLU A 185 -9.61 19.59 -8.44
C GLU A 185 -10.17 18.75 -9.59
N ALA A 186 -9.33 18.44 -10.59
CA ALA A 186 -9.73 17.55 -11.68
C ALA A 186 -10.05 16.15 -11.18
N PHE A 187 -9.34 15.69 -10.15
CA PHE A 187 -9.55 14.37 -9.58
C PHE A 187 -10.88 14.31 -8.82
N ASP A 188 -11.29 15.38 -8.13
CA ASP A 188 -12.59 15.48 -7.49
C ASP A 188 -13.74 15.52 -8.51
N ALA A 189 -13.57 16.24 -9.62
CA ALA A 189 -14.54 16.21 -10.71
C ALA A 189 -14.67 14.80 -11.32
N ALA A 190 -13.56 14.08 -11.49
CA ALA A 190 -13.57 12.71 -11.99
C ALA A 190 -14.20 11.72 -10.98
N CYS A 191 -13.99 11.93 -9.67
CA CYS A 191 -14.67 11.17 -8.62
C CYS A 191 -16.19 11.36 -8.70
N GLU A 192 -16.66 12.60 -8.79
CA GLU A 192 -18.09 12.91 -8.90
C GLU A 192 -18.74 12.26 -10.13
N ALA A 193 -18.02 12.14 -11.25
CA ALA A 193 -18.52 11.51 -12.46
C ALA A 193 -18.81 10.00 -12.32
N ILE A 194 -18.26 9.35 -11.28
CA ILE A 194 -18.47 7.91 -11.02
C ILE A 194 -19.02 7.61 -9.62
N LYS A 195 -19.61 8.59 -8.93
CA LYS A 195 -20.10 8.40 -7.55
C LYS A 195 -21.15 7.29 -7.36
N ASP A 196 -21.86 6.94 -8.43
CA ASP A 196 -22.85 5.87 -8.45
C ASP A 196 -22.23 4.48 -8.68
N TYR A 197 -20.91 4.39 -8.84
CA TYR A 197 -20.18 3.13 -8.89
C TYR A 197 -20.36 2.32 -7.59
N PRO A 198 -20.43 0.99 -7.65
CA PRO A 198 -20.40 0.11 -8.83
C PRO A 198 -21.79 -0.16 -9.42
N LYS A 199 -22.87 0.46 -8.92
CA LYS A 199 -24.24 0.25 -9.44
C LYS A 199 -24.30 0.60 -10.93
N THR A 200 -23.66 1.70 -11.29
CA THR A 200 -23.31 2.03 -12.66
C THR A 200 -21.82 1.75 -12.83
N PRO A 201 -21.44 0.68 -13.54
CA PRO A 201 -20.02 0.38 -13.78
C PRO A 201 -19.33 1.54 -14.49
N ALA A 202 -18.11 1.86 -14.08
CA ALA A 202 -17.34 2.94 -14.69
C ALA A 202 -17.00 2.58 -16.15
N THR A 203 -17.14 3.56 -17.04
CA THR A 203 -16.70 3.44 -18.44
C THR A 203 -15.17 3.54 -18.53
N PRO A 204 -14.54 2.97 -19.57
CA PRO A 204 -13.11 3.15 -19.81
C PRO A 204 -12.69 4.62 -19.84
N GLU A 205 -13.51 5.51 -20.39
CA GLU A 205 -13.25 6.96 -20.47
C GLU A 205 -13.25 7.60 -19.08
N GLN A 206 -14.18 7.22 -18.21
CA GLN A 206 -14.23 7.71 -16.83
C GLN A 206 -13.02 7.22 -16.00
N LEU A 207 -12.62 5.96 -16.17
CA LEU A 207 -11.42 5.41 -15.53
C LEU A 207 -10.15 6.10 -16.03
N GLN A 208 -10.07 6.38 -17.33
CA GLN A 208 -8.98 7.15 -17.92
C GLN A 208 -8.94 8.59 -17.38
N ALA A 209 -10.08 9.23 -17.19
CA ALA A 209 -10.17 10.58 -16.62
C ALA A 209 -9.69 10.62 -15.16
N LEU A 210 -10.10 9.66 -14.34
CA LEU A 210 -9.58 9.49 -12.97
C LEU A 210 -8.06 9.37 -12.97
N LEU A 211 -7.54 8.51 -13.84
CA LEU A 211 -6.11 8.26 -13.91
C LEU A 211 -5.31 9.47 -14.42
N ALA A 212 -5.83 10.18 -15.43
CA ALA A 212 -5.21 11.39 -15.96
C ALA A 212 -5.14 12.48 -14.88
N ALA A 213 -6.25 12.70 -14.15
CA ALA A 213 -6.32 13.65 -13.06
C ALA A 213 -5.38 13.29 -11.89
N GLU A 214 -5.27 12.00 -11.54
CA GLU A 214 -4.32 11.52 -10.53
C GLU A 214 -2.87 11.88 -10.92
N ARG A 215 -2.53 11.76 -12.20
CA ARG A 215 -1.19 11.99 -12.76
C ARG A 215 -0.90 13.42 -13.18
N GLY A 216 -1.92 14.28 -13.22
CA GLY A 216 -1.81 15.66 -13.72
C GLY A 216 -1.38 15.72 -15.18
N ALA A 217 -1.88 14.78 -16.00
CA ALA A 217 -1.62 14.67 -17.44
C ALA A 217 -2.83 15.14 -18.25
#